data_AF-A0A7H8JVG1-F1
#
_entry.id   AF-A0A7H8JVG1-F1
#
_cell.length_a   1.000
_cell.length_b   1.000
_cell.length_c   1.000
_cell.angle_alpha   90.00
_cell.angle_beta   90.00
_cell.angle_gamma   90.00
#
_symmetry.space_group_name_H-M   'P 1'
#
loop_
_entity.id
_entity.type
_entity.pdbx_description
1 polymer ?
#
loop_
_entity_poly.entity_id
_entity_poly.type
_entity_poly.pdbx_seq_one_letter_code
_entity_poly.pdbx_strand_id
1 'polypeptide(L)'
;MSQLLPSAPVAWTHRIPGWLRGVLVTVAAVLALAGVVALGRWCEGVWVGEPYPEADPATTALRLDDHTQTVYESLDLPHARLDTGWSGQGAEAYGDSCHRRGLRNWEDSWSTYPHYEPHVVQVHNKWALEGVSQAAAVTAAERVREDLTRQGWRTVSYGGGHLSLTMESPESGDTINVESYAGGPLVISAAAECARYPASTAVDGYGDPVLPNPTAPKQLR
;
A
#
# COMPACT_ATOMS: atom_id res chain seq x y z
N MET A 1 -90.03 8.04 -3.01
CA MET A 1 -88.94 7.27 -3.63
C MET A 1 -88.25 8.18 -4.64
N SER A 2 -87.15 8.83 -4.23
CA SER A 2 -86.35 9.68 -5.14
C SER A 2 -84.89 9.25 -5.00
N GLN A 3 -84.36 8.66 -6.06
CA GLN A 3 -82.99 8.20 -6.19
C GLN A 3 -82.06 9.41 -6.40
N LEU A 4 -81.06 9.56 -5.53
CA LEU A 4 -79.94 10.48 -5.71
C LEU A 4 -78.82 9.72 -6.45
N LEU A 5 -78.52 10.17 -7.67
CA LEU A 5 -77.39 9.69 -8.47
C LEU A 5 -76.05 10.22 -7.90
N PRO A 6 -74.96 9.42 -7.89
CA PRO A 6 -73.64 9.88 -7.51
C PRO A 6 -72.99 10.70 -8.64
N SER A 7 -72.49 11.87 -8.28
CA SER A 7 -71.71 12.77 -9.13
C SER A 7 -70.34 12.18 -9.46
N ALA A 8 -69.96 12.24 -10.74
CA ALA A 8 -68.68 11.78 -11.26
C ALA A 8 -67.50 12.63 -10.73
N PRO A 9 -66.30 12.04 -10.53
CA PRO A 9 -65.12 12.78 -10.10
C PRO A 9 -64.58 13.69 -11.20
N VAL A 10 -64.33 14.95 -10.83
CA VAL A 10 -63.69 15.98 -11.67
C VAL A 10 -62.22 15.61 -11.88
N ALA A 11 -61.85 15.26 -13.11
CA ALA A 11 -60.46 15.03 -13.49
C ALA A 11 -59.70 16.36 -13.56
N TRP A 12 -58.97 16.69 -12.50
CA TRP A 12 -58.03 17.81 -12.47
C TRP A 12 -56.81 17.48 -13.32
N THR A 13 -56.84 17.91 -14.58
CA THR A 13 -55.65 17.88 -15.44
C THR A 13 -54.76 19.07 -15.09
N HIS A 14 -53.86 18.88 -14.11
CA HIS A 14 -52.78 19.84 -13.86
C HIS A 14 -51.86 19.88 -15.08
N ARG A 15 -52.14 20.81 -16.02
CA ARG A 15 -51.20 21.14 -17.09
C ARG A 15 -49.97 21.78 -16.46
N ILE A 16 -48.88 21.03 -16.44
CA ILE A 16 -47.56 21.55 -16.05
C ILE A 16 -47.24 22.76 -16.95
N PRO A 17 -47.02 23.96 -16.38
CA PRO A 17 -46.61 25.15 -17.12
C PRO A 17 -45.42 24.88 -18.05
N GLY A 18 -45.45 25.42 -19.26
CA GLY A 18 -44.41 25.16 -20.28
C GLY A 18 -42.98 25.50 -19.84
N TRP A 19 -42.81 26.48 -18.94
CA TRP A 19 -41.50 26.85 -18.40
C TRP A 19 -40.89 25.75 -17.50
N LEU A 20 -41.72 25.02 -16.75
CA LEU A 20 -41.28 23.89 -15.93
C LEU A 20 -40.80 22.71 -16.80
N ARG A 21 -41.40 22.51 -17.97
CA ARG A 21 -40.93 21.50 -18.94
C ARG A 21 -39.55 21.85 -19.50
N GLY A 22 -39.30 23.13 -19.82
CA GLY A 22 -37.99 23.60 -20.26
C GLY A 22 -36.91 23.39 -19.21
N VAL A 23 -37.20 23.73 -17.95
CA VAL A 23 -36.28 23.50 -16.82
C VAL A 23 -35.98 22.02 -16.63
N LEU A 24 -36.99 21.14 -16.67
CA LEU A 24 -36.80 19.70 -16.52
C LEU A 24 -35.93 19.09 -17.64
N VAL A 25 -36.12 19.52 -18.90
CA VAL A 25 -35.30 19.06 -20.03
C VAL A 25 -33.85 19.50 -19.86
N THR A 26 -33.60 20.75 -19.46
CA THR A 26 -32.24 21.25 -19.21
C THR A 26 -31.57 20.51 -18.08
N VAL A 27 -32.27 20.27 -16.96
CA VAL A 27 -31.72 19.50 -15.83
C VAL A 27 -31.41 18.07 -16.24
N ALA A 28 -32.30 17.40 -16.97
CA ALA A 28 -32.06 16.05 -17.46
C ALA A 28 -30.85 15.98 -18.42
N ALA A 29 -30.71 16.96 -19.32
CA ALA A 29 -29.56 17.05 -20.22
C ALA A 29 -28.24 17.27 -19.46
N VAL A 30 -28.24 18.14 -18.45
CA VAL A 30 -27.06 18.39 -17.59
C VAL A 30 -26.68 17.13 -16.81
N LEU A 31 -27.64 16.42 -16.21
CA LEU A 31 -27.38 15.17 -15.48
C LEU A 31 -26.86 14.07 -16.41
N ALA A 32 -27.42 13.95 -17.62
CA ALA A 32 -26.94 12.99 -18.61
C ALA A 32 -25.49 13.29 -19.02
N LEU A 33 -25.15 14.56 -19.29
CA LEU A 33 -23.78 14.98 -19.59
C LEU A 33 -22.83 14.71 -18.42
N ALA A 34 -23.23 15.03 -17.19
CA ALA A 34 -22.43 14.75 -16.00
C ALA A 34 -22.19 13.24 -15.83
N GLY A 35 -23.20 12.41 -16.09
CA GLY A 35 -23.08 10.95 -16.07
C GLY A 35 -22.10 10.41 -17.10
N VAL A 36 -22.14 10.92 -18.35
CA VAL A 36 -21.18 10.53 -19.41
C VAL A 36 -19.75 10.91 -19.03
N VAL A 37 -19.55 12.12 -18.49
CA VAL A 37 -18.21 12.57 -18.04
C VAL A 37 -17.70 11.73 -16.87
N ALA A 38 -18.55 11.43 -15.88
CA ALA A 38 -18.19 10.60 -14.75
C ALA A 38 -17.81 9.18 -15.19
N LEU A 39 -18.61 8.58 -16.08
CA LEU A 39 -18.33 7.27 -16.64
C LEU A 39 -17.03 7.28 -17.48
N GLY A 40 -16.82 8.33 -18.28
CA GLY A 40 -15.59 8.50 -19.05
C GLY A 40 -14.34 8.52 -18.16
N ARG A 41 -14.37 9.30 -17.07
CA ARG A 41 -13.27 9.36 -16.09
C ARG A 41 -13.05 8.03 -15.36
N TRP A 42 -14.13 7.34 -15.00
CA TRP A 42 -14.03 6.02 -14.38
C TRP A 42 -13.42 4.99 -15.35
N CYS A 43 -13.88 4.96 -16.60
CA CYS A 43 -13.32 4.09 -17.63
C CYS A 43 -11.84 4.40 -17.88
N GLU A 44 -11.46 5.68 -17.92
CA GLU A 44 -10.06 6.09 -18.06
C GLU A 44 -9.21 5.63 -16.87
N GLY A 45 -9.70 5.80 -15.64
CA GLY A 45 -9.01 5.34 -14.43
C GLY A 45 -8.84 3.82 -14.39
N VAL A 46 -9.85 3.05 -14.78
CA VAL A 46 -9.76 1.58 -14.87
C VAL A 46 -8.84 1.14 -16.02
N TRP A 47 -8.89 1.86 -17.14
CA TRP A 47 -8.10 1.54 -18.33
C TRP A 47 -6.60 1.83 -18.12
N VAL A 48 -6.26 3.00 -17.58
CA VAL A 48 -4.87 3.43 -17.35
C VAL A 48 -4.34 2.93 -16.00
N GLY A 49 -5.21 2.70 -15.03
CA GLY A 49 -4.85 2.37 -13.65
C GLY A 49 -4.69 3.63 -12.79
N GLU A 50 -4.85 3.46 -11.48
CA GLU A 50 -4.57 4.55 -10.54
C GLU A 50 -3.07 4.85 -10.54
N PRO A 51 -2.68 6.14 -10.63
CA PRO A 51 -1.28 6.52 -10.63
C PRO A 51 -0.63 6.11 -9.31
N TYR A 52 0.65 5.75 -9.39
CA TYR A 52 1.45 5.55 -8.19
C TYR A 52 1.51 6.85 -7.38
N PRO A 53 1.36 6.78 -6.04
CA PRO A 53 1.56 7.94 -5.19
C PRO A 53 3.01 8.42 -5.34
N GLU A 54 3.21 9.73 -5.23
CA GLU A 54 4.55 10.29 -5.26
C GLU A 54 5.17 10.22 -3.85
N ALA A 55 6.39 9.68 -3.74
CA ALA A 55 7.13 9.63 -2.49
C ALA A 55 8.63 9.76 -2.72
N ASP A 56 9.31 10.50 -1.84
CA ASP A 56 10.77 10.61 -1.84
C ASP A 56 11.42 9.32 -1.29
N PRO A 57 12.28 8.63 -2.06
CA PRO A 57 12.87 7.36 -1.63
C PRO A 57 13.75 7.48 -0.39
N ALA A 58 14.51 8.57 -0.25
CA ALA A 58 15.39 8.77 0.91
C ALA A 58 14.58 8.97 2.20
N THR A 59 13.51 9.77 2.13
CA THR A 59 12.57 9.97 3.24
C THR A 59 11.85 8.67 3.59
N THR A 60 11.47 7.89 2.57
CA THR A 60 10.86 6.57 2.76
C THR A 60 11.82 5.60 3.45
N ALA A 61 13.09 5.55 3.02
CA ALA A 61 14.11 4.71 3.63
C ALA A 61 14.33 5.04 5.11
N LEU A 62 14.39 6.33 5.48
CA LEU A 62 14.52 6.75 6.88
C LEU A 62 13.32 6.34 7.74
N ARG A 63 12.11 6.43 7.19
CA ARG A 63 10.89 6.00 7.87
C ARG A 63 10.84 4.48 8.06
N LEU A 64 11.26 3.72 7.05
CA LEU A 64 11.40 2.26 7.14
C LEU A 64 12.50 1.86 8.15
N ASP A 65 13.58 2.65 8.24
CA ASP A 65 14.60 2.51 9.30
C ASP A 65 13.97 2.62 10.69
N ASP A 66 13.16 3.65 10.92
CA ASP A 66 12.46 3.85 12.19
C ASP A 66 11.49 2.70 12.53
N HIS A 67 10.80 2.15 11.53
CA HIS A 67 9.97 0.95 11.71
C HIS A 67 10.81 -0.27 12.11
N THR A 68 11.95 -0.51 11.45
CA THR A 68 12.85 -1.62 11.83
C THR A 68 13.49 -1.44 13.22
N GLN A 69 13.77 -0.19 13.63
CA GLN A 69 14.23 0.14 14.97
C GLN A 69 13.17 -0.18 16.03
N THR A 70 11.91 0.21 15.77
CA THR A 70 10.78 -0.10 16.66
C THR A 70 10.61 -1.60 16.84
N VAL A 71 10.70 -2.37 15.74
CA VAL A 71 10.67 -3.84 15.80
C VAL A 71 11.83 -4.37 16.64
N TYR A 72 13.05 -3.85 16.43
CA TYR A 72 14.22 -4.27 17.20
C TYR A 72 14.05 -4.04 18.71
N GLU A 73 13.51 -2.88 19.10
CA GLU A 73 13.21 -2.57 20.51
C GLU A 73 12.21 -3.54 21.11
N SER A 74 11.18 -3.95 20.36
CA SER A 74 10.17 -4.92 20.80
C SER A 74 10.63 -6.38 20.81
N LEU A 75 11.70 -6.73 20.07
CA LEU A 75 12.23 -8.10 20.08
C LEU A 75 12.76 -8.49 21.46
N ASP A 76 13.36 -7.54 22.20
CA ASP A 76 14.00 -7.76 23.50
C ASP A 76 14.97 -8.96 23.48
N LEU A 77 15.97 -8.87 22.59
CA LEU A 77 17.00 -9.89 22.38
C LEU A 77 18.39 -9.36 22.77
N PRO A 78 18.72 -9.27 24.07
CA PRO A 78 19.95 -8.60 24.56
C PRO A 78 21.26 -9.32 24.18
N HIS A 79 21.19 -10.55 23.67
CA HIS A 79 22.36 -11.33 23.24
C HIS A 79 22.48 -11.45 21.71
N ALA A 80 21.52 -10.91 20.95
CA ALA A 80 21.61 -10.86 19.51
C ALA A 80 22.72 -9.89 19.08
N ARG A 81 23.40 -10.20 17.97
CA ARG A 81 24.40 -9.32 17.36
C ARG A 81 24.02 -9.05 15.92
N LEU A 82 24.37 -7.87 15.42
CA LEU A 82 24.17 -7.55 14.01
C LEU A 82 25.05 -8.48 13.16
N ASP A 83 24.45 -9.17 12.21
CA ASP A 83 25.18 -9.97 11.24
C ASP A 83 25.75 -9.06 10.14
N THR A 84 26.90 -8.44 10.43
CA THR A 84 27.59 -7.53 9.50
C THR A 84 28.12 -8.22 8.23
N GLY A 85 28.13 -9.56 8.20
CA GLY A 85 28.54 -10.35 7.04
C GLY A 85 27.40 -10.67 6.09
N TRP A 86 26.15 -10.39 6.47
CA TRP A 86 24.99 -10.68 5.65
C TRP A 86 24.84 -9.66 4.51
N SER A 87 24.91 -10.14 3.27
CA SER A 87 24.92 -9.30 2.06
C SER A 87 23.59 -8.63 1.75
N GLY A 88 22.49 -9.03 2.40
CA GLY A 88 21.17 -8.46 2.21
C GLY A 88 20.86 -7.27 3.12
N GLN A 89 21.85 -6.80 3.90
CA GLN A 89 21.67 -5.68 4.80
C GLN A 89 21.67 -4.35 4.03
N GLY A 90 20.78 -3.44 4.38
CA GLY A 90 20.76 -2.13 3.73
C GLY A 90 19.37 -1.62 3.41
N ALA A 91 19.34 -0.38 2.93
CA ALA A 91 18.20 0.17 2.23
C ALA A 91 18.38 -0.07 0.73
N GLU A 92 17.36 -0.60 0.06
CA GLU A 92 17.37 -0.91 -1.37
C GLU A 92 16.08 -0.37 -2.02
N ALA A 93 16.18 0.05 -3.29
CA ALA A 93 15.04 0.49 -4.09
C ALA A 93 14.90 -0.45 -5.30
N TYR A 94 13.80 -1.18 -5.37
CA TYR A 94 13.53 -2.14 -6.45
C TYR A 94 12.49 -1.55 -7.41
N GLY A 95 12.87 -1.33 -8.67
CA GLY A 95 11.92 -0.98 -9.73
C GLY A 95 11.21 -2.20 -10.33
N ASP A 96 11.83 -3.38 -10.22
CA ASP A 96 11.36 -4.64 -10.82
C ASP A 96 10.19 -5.30 -10.08
N SER A 97 9.81 -4.81 -8.90
CA SER A 97 8.57 -5.20 -8.23
C SER A 97 7.37 -4.31 -8.57
N CYS A 98 7.59 -3.22 -9.33
CA CYS A 98 6.58 -2.21 -9.62
C CYS A 98 6.07 -2.31 -11.06
N HIS A 99 4.98 -3.07 -11.24
CA HIS A 99 4.37 -3.30 -12.56
C HIS A 99 3.50 -2.14 -13.04
N ARG A 100 3.37 -1.99 -14.37
CA ARG A 100 2.39 -1.06 -14.93
C ARG A 100 0.96 -1.43 -14.48
N ARG A 101 0.16 -0.42 -14.14
CA ARG A 101 -1.23 -0.59 -13.65
C ARG A 101 -2.25 -0.45 -14.77
N GLY A 102 -3.50 -0.85 -14.53
CA GLY A 102 -4.64 -0.64 -15.44
C GLY A 102 -4.83 -1.73 -16.50
N LEU A 103 -6.06 -1.81 -17.04
CA LEU A 103 -6.43 -2.81 -18.05
C LEU A 103 -5.64 -2.67 -19.37
N ARG A 104 -5.11 -1.48 -19.67
CA ARG A 104 -4.29 -1.24 -20.86
C ARG A 104 -2.99 -2.06 -20.85
N ASN A 105 -2.50 -2.43 -19.67
CA ASN A 105 -1.26 -3.18 -19.49
C ASN A 105 -1.53 -4.62 -19.03
N TRP A 106 -2.76 -5.13 -19.20
CA TRP A 106 -3.15 -6.44 -18.70
C TRP A 106 -2.33 -7.57 -19.34
N GLU A 107 -1.91 -7.42 -20.60
CA GLU A 107 -1.05 -8.37 -21.29
C GLU A 107 0.33 -8.54 -20.63
N ASP A 108 0.82 -7.49 -19.96
CA ASP A 108 2.09 -7.56 -19.23
C ASP A 108 1.99 -8.52 -18.05
N SER A 109 0.80 -8.64 -17.44
CA SER A 109 0.57 -9.53 -16.31
C SER A 109 0.72 -11.01 -16.68
N TRP A 110 0.65 -11.33 -17.98
CA TRP A 110 0.78 -12.70 -18.50
C TRP A 110 2.12 -12.93 -19.21
N SER A 111 2.94 -11.88 -19.34
CA SER A 111 4.27 -11.97 -19.91
C SER A 111 5.21 -12.68 -18.93
N THR A 112 6.11 -13.52 -19.47
CA THR A 112 7.23 -14.08 -18.70
C THR A 112 8.22 -12.98 -18.26
N TYR A 113 8.20 -11.83 -18.95
CA TYR A 113 9.01 -10.66 -18.67
C TYR A 113 8.08 -9.44 -18.59
N PRO A 114 7.39 -9.22 -17.45
CA PRO A 114 6.49 -8.09 -17.29
C PRO A 114 7.28 -6.79 -17.37
N HIS A 115 6.68 -5.77 -17.98
CA HIS A 115 7.28 -4.44 -18.03
C HIS A 115 7.06 -3.71 -16.70
N TYR A 116 8.11 -3.07 -16.21
CA TYR A 116 8.09 -2.27 -14.99
C TYR A 116 7.73 -0.81 -15.29
N GLU A 117 7.13 -0.14 -14.31
CA GLU A 117 6.78 1.27 -14.42
C GLU A 117 8.02 2.14 -14.21
N PRO A 118 8.41 2.99 -15.19
CA PRO A 118 9.59 3.83 -15.05
C PRO A 118 9.43 4.85 -13.92
N HIS A 119 10.51 5.08 -13.19
CA HIS A 119 10.59 5.99 -12.04
C HIS A 119 9.66 5.62 -10.87
N VAL A 120 9.27 4.35 -10.77
CA VAL A 120 8.52 3.81 -9.64
C VAL A 120 9.38 2.76 -8.99
N VAL A 121 9.54 2.85 -7.67
CA VAL A 121 10.34 1.92 -6.89
C VAL A 121 9.59 1.49 -5.65
N GLN A 122 9.91 0.29 -5.20
CA GLN A 122 9.60 -0.19 -3.88
C GLN A 122 10.85 -0.05 -3.01
N VAL A 123 10.77 0.74 -1.95
CA VAL A 123 11.89 0.89 -1.01
C VAL A 123 11.77 -0.17 0.08
N HIS A 124 12.89 -0.82 0.37
CA HIS A 124 13.04 -1.80 1.43
C HIS A 124 14.18 -1.39 2.35
N ASN A 125 14.09 -1.75 3.62
CA ASN A 125 15.21 -1.73 4.55
C ASN A 125 15.28 -3.08 5.26
N LYS A 126 16.46 -3.67 5.38
CA LYS A 126 16.65 -5.01 5.94
C LYS A 126 17.90 -5.09 6.79
N TRP A 127 17.83 -5.77 7.93
CA TRP A 127 18.99 -6.20 8.72
C TRP A 127 18.82 -7.64 9.20
N ALA A 128 19.94 -8.26 9.55
CA ALA A 128 19.99 -9.61 10.08
C ALA A 128 20.65 -9.63 11.46
N LEU A 129 20.12 -10.48 12.34
CA LEU A 129 20.68 -10.74 13.66
C LEU A 129 21.18 -12.19 13.73
N GLU A 130 22.39 -12.36 14.25
CA GLU A 130 22.97 -13.65 14.58
C GLU A 130 22.88 -13.97 16.08
N GLY A 131 23.07 -15.24 16.43
CA GLY A 131 23.03 -15.70 17.83
C GLY A 131 21.61 -15.89 18.40
N VAL A 132 20.58 -15.82 17.56
CA VAL A 132 19.18 -16.03 17.96
C VAL A 132 18.76 -17.47 17.63
N SER A 133 18.35 -18.24 18.64
CA SER A 133 17.79 -19.57 18.40
C SER A 133 16.38 -19.47 17.82
N GLN A 134 15.93 -20.48 17.06
CA GLN A 134 14.57 -20.50 16.50
C GLN A 134 13.49 -20.28 17.57
N ALA A 135 13.64 -20.91 18.75
CA ALA A 135 12.68 -20.75 19.85
C ALA A 135 12.66 -19.31 20.41
N ALA A 136 13.83 -18.68 20.53
CA ALA A 136 13.93 -17.29 20.94
C ALA A 136 13.34 -16.35 19.88
N ALA A 137 13.59 -16.61 18.59
CA ALA A 137 13.04 -15.85 17.48
C ALA A 137 11.51 -15.89 17.45
N VAL A 138 10.90 -17.07 17.63
CA VAL A 138 9.43 -17.23 17.70
C VAL A 138 8.86 -16.45 18.87
N THR A 139 9.49 -16.56 20.04
CA THR A 139 9.04 -15.83 21.25
C THR A 139 9.16 -14.32 21.05
N ALA A 140 10.25 -13.84 20.45
CA ALA A 140 10.48 -12.43 20.18
C ALA A 140 9.50 -11.88 19.13
N ALA A 141 9.21 -12.64 18.07
CA ALA A 141 8.21 -12.27 17.07
C ALA A 141 6.80 -12.17 17.68
N GLU A 142 6.45 -13.04 18.62
CA GLU A 142 5.19 -12.94 19.35
C GLU A 142 5.11 -11.63 20.15
N ARG A 143 6.19 -11.23 20.83
CA ARG A 143 6.25 -9.92 21.52
C ARG A 143 6.10 -8.75 20.56
N VAL A 144 6.83 -8.76 19.45
CA VAL A 144 6.69 -7.75 18.39
C VAL A 144 5.24 -7.65 17.92
N ARG A 145 4.59 -8.80 17.69
CA ARG A 145 3.19 -8.86 17.28
C ARG A 145 2.28 -8.22 18.33
N GLU A 146 2.40 -8.59 19.59
CA GLU A 146 1.60 -8.03 20.67
C GLU A 146 1.83 -6.52 20.85
N ASP A 147 3.09 -6.09 20.87
CA ASP A 147 3.50 -4.70 21.06
C ASP A 147 3.01 -3.80 19.92
N LEU A 148 3.23 -4.19 18.67
CA LEU A 148 2.81 -3.42 17.51
C LEU A 148 1.29 -3.44 17.32
N THR A 149 0.61 -4.54 17.67
CA THR A 149 -0.86 -4.59 17.66
C THR A 149 -1.46 -3.57 18.63
N ARG A 150 -0.84 -3.37 19.81
CA ARG A 150 -1.26 -2.31 20.76
C ARG A 150 -1.06 -0.90 20.19
N GLN A 151 -0.15 -0.73 19.23
CA GLN A 151 0.09 0.51 18.51
C GLN A 151 -0.79 0.66 17.25
N GLY A 152 -1.70 -0.29 17.00
CA GLY A 152 -2.64 -0.25 15.87
C GLY A 152 -2.15 -0.95 14.61
N TRP A 153 -1.00 -1.60 14.62
CA TRP A 153 -0.53 -2.39 13.48
C TRP A 153 -1.41 -3.62 13.26
N ARG A 154 -1.63 -3.96 12.00
CA ARG A 154 -2.44 -5.11 11.60
C ARG A 154 -1.53 -6.29 11.28
N THR A 155 -1.79 -7.46 11.88
CA THR A 155 -1.12 -8.70 11.45
C THR A 155 -1.66 -9.12 10.08
N VAL A 156 -0.76 -9.26 9.09
CA VAL A 156 -1.08 -9.74 7.73
C VAL A 156 -0.92 -11.25 7.67
N SER A 157 0.17 -11.77 8.21
CA SER A 157 0.45 -13.21 8.28
C SER A 157 1.31 -13.52 9.52
N TYR A 158 1.13 -14.73 10.06
CA TYR A 158 1.97 -15.25 11.12
C TYR A 158 2.04 -16.78 11.07
N GLY A 159 3.24 -17.34 11.07
CA GLY A 159 3.51 -18.78 11.04
C GLY A 159 3.98 -19.30 9.69
N GLY A 160 4.05 -20.63 9.55
CA GLY A 160 4.58 -21.30 8.36
C GLY A 160 5.53 -22.45 8.73
N GLY A 161 6.22 -23.01 7.72
CA GLY A 161 7.27 -24.02 7.92
C GLY A 161 8.57 -23.46 8.52
N HIS A 162 8.66 -22.12 8.61
CA HIS A 162 9.70 -21.35 9.27
C HIS A 162 9.03 -20.17 10.01
N LEU A 163 9.79 -19.41 10.81
CA LEU A 163 9.24 -18.20 11.43
C LEU A 163 9.04 -17.15 10.35
N SER A 164 7.80 -16.68 10.19
CA SER A 164 7.45 -15.53 9.35
C SER A 164 6.30 -14.78 10.03
N LEU A 165 6.51 -13.49 10.26
CA LEU A 165 5.52 -12.54 10.78
C LEU A 165 5.53 -11.34 9.85
N THR A 166 4.39 -11.03 9.24
CA THR A 166 4.20 -9.80 8.47
C THR A 166 3.14 -8.94 9.13
N MET A 167 3.44 -7.66 9.36
CA MET A 167 2.50 -6.68 9.89
C MET A 167 2.47 -5.41 9.05
N GLU A 168 1.35 -4.71 9.06
CA GLU A 168 1.09 -3.52 8.26
C GLU A 168 0.82 -2.31 9.15
N SER A 169 1.46 -1.19 8.82
CA SER A 169 1.36 0.09 9.50
C SER A 169 -0.03 0.70 9.28
N PRO A 170 -0.70 1.20 10.33
CA PRO A 170 -2.02 1.81 10.20
C PRO A 170 -1.99 3.18 9.50
N GLU A 171 -0.83 3.84 9.49
CA GLU A 171 -0.70 5.21 8.97
C GLU A 171 -0.30 5.25 7.50
N SER A 172 0.53 4.29 7.08
CA SER A 172 1.21 4.35 5.78
C SER A 172 0.96 3.17 4.86
N GLY A 173 0.46 2.04 5.38
CA GLY A 173 0.42 0.79 4.65
C GLY A 173 1.77 0.09 4.50
N ASP A 174 2.85 0.64 5.08
CA ASP A 174 4.14 -0.03 5.10
C ASP A 174 4.05 -1.37 5.81
N THR A 175 4.85 -2.32 5.34
CA THR A 175 4.93 -3.64 5.93
C THR A 175 6.24 -3.82 6.68
N ILE A 176 6.18 -4.49 7.82
CA ILE A 176 7.35 -5.06 8.48
C ILE A 176 7.27 -6.58 8.39
N ASN A 177 8.41 -7.23 8.20
CA ASN A 177 8.54 -8.67 8.18
C ASN A 177 9.67 -9.12 9.11
N VAL A 178 9.35 -10.07 9.99
CA VAL A 178 10.28 -10.75 10.88
C VAL A 178 10.32 -12.22 10.48
N GLU A 179 11.47 -12.67 9.99
CA GLU A 179 11.62 -14.02 9.47
C GLU A 179 12.88 -14.72 9.98
N SER A 180 12.81 -16.03 10.16
CA SER A 180 13.99 -16.84 10.50
C SER A 180 13.81 -18.28 10.02
N TYR A 181 14.85 -18.76 9.34
CA TYR A 181 14.99 -20.15 8.91
C TYR A 181 15.84 -20.94 9.91
N ALA A 182 15.65 -22.26 9.95
CA ALA A 182 16.44 -23.12 10.82
C ALA A 182 17.95 -22.99 10.54
N GLY A 183 18.69 -22.47 11.51
CA GLY A 183 20.14 -22.24 11.41
C GLY A 183 20.54 -20.97 10.65
N GLY A 184 19.57 -20.18 10.17
CA GLY A 184 19.79 -18.88 9.56
C GLY A 184 19.70 -17.73 10.58
N PRO A 185 20.00 -16.49 10.15
CA PRO A 185 19.80 -15.31 11.00
C PRO A 185 18.32 -15.04 11.24
N LEU A 186 18.03 -14.20 12.23
CA LEU A 186 16.74 -13.53 12.36
C LEU A 186 16.78 -12.26 11.51
N VAL A 187 16.00 -12.23 10.43
CA VAL A 187 15.93 -11.10 9.52
C VAL A 187 14.74 -10.21 9.89
N ILE A 188 15.01 -8.91 9.96
CA ILE A 188 14.02 -7.87 10.17
C ILE A 188 14.04 -7.01 8.92
N SER A 189 12.88 -6.81 8.32
CA SER A 189 12.74 -6.00 7.13
C SER A 189 11.52 -5.11 7.22
N ALA A 190 11.59 -3.96 6.56
CA ALA A 190 10.45 -3.09 6.32
C ALA A 190 10.40 -2.74 4.84
N ALA A 191 9.20 -2.66 4.27
CA ALA A 191 8.99 -2.30 2.88
C ALA A 191 7.80 -1.35 2.75
N ALA A 192 7.97 -0.34 1.91
CA ALA A 192 6.87 0.53 1.48
C ALA A 192 6.15 -0.07 0.27
N GLU A 193 4.96 0.44 -0.05
CA GLU A 193 4.36 0.20 -1.36
C GLU A 193 5.18 0.87 -2.47
N CYS A 194 5.02 0.40 -3.70
CA CYS A 194 5.58 1.05 -4.87
C CYS A 194 5.11 2.51 -4.96
N ALA A 195 6.04 3.43 -5.16
CA ALA A 195 5.77 4.86 -5.28
C ALA A 195 6.61 5.48 -6.40
N ARG A 196 6.06 6.49 -7.06
CA ARG A 196 6.80 7.29 -8.04
C ARG A 196 7.72 8.24 -7.30
N TYR A 197 8.99 8.28 -7.67
CA TYR A 197 9.90 9.26 -7.08
C TYR A 197 9.90 10.59 -7.86
N PRO A 198 10.08 11.75 -7.19
CA PRO A 198 10.18 13.04 -7.85
C PRO A 198 11.28 13.09 -8.92
N ALA A 199 11.09 13.86 -9.98
CA ALA A 199 12.11 14.02 -11.03
C ALA A 199 13.44 14.62 -10.51
N SER A 200 13.42 15.26 -9.34
CA SER A 200 14.60 15.82 -8.66
C SER A 200 15.34 14.80 -7.78
N THR A 201 14.86 13.57 -7.64
CA THR A 201 15.50 12.54 -6.83
C THR A 201 16.89 12.24 -7.37
N ALA A 202 17.88 12.22 -6.49
CA ALA A 202 19.24 11.83 -6.83
C ALA A 202 19.28 10.34 -7.19
N VAL A 203 19.89 10.02 -8.33
CA VAL A 203 20.07 8.65 -8.81
C VAL A 203 21.56 8.34 -9.01
N ASP A 204 21.90 7.07 -8.92
CA ASP A 204 23.26 6.59 -9.15
C ASP A 204 23.56 6.37 -10.66
N GLY A 205 24.68 5.71 -10.96
CA GLY A 205 25.09 5.43 -12.35
C GLY A 205 24.20 4.44 -13.10
N TYR A 206 23.32 3.72 -12.40
CA TYR A 206 22.36 2.76 -12.96
C TYR A 206 20.95 3.36 -13.07
N GLY A 207 20.73 4.55 -12.49
CA GLY A 207 19.43 5.21 -12.49
C GLY A 207 18.57 4.86 -11.26
N ASP A 208 19.17 4.19 -10.27
CA ASP A 208 18.49 3.82 -9.04
C ASP A 208 18.59 4.97 -8.01
N PRO A 209 17.53 5.24 -7.23
CA PRO A 209 17.57 6.28 -6.21
C PRO A 209 18.70 6.07 -5.21
N VAL A 210 19.45 7.13 -4.91
CA VAL A 210 20.47 7.10 -3.86
C VAL A 210 19.78 7.12 -2.50
N LEU A 211 19.94 6.03 -1.75
CA LEU A 211 19.34 5.88 -0.42
C LEU A 211 20.34 6.18 0.70
N PRO A 212 19.89 6.72 1.85
CA PRO A 212 20.73 6.84 3.02
C PRO A 212 21.10 5.44 3.54
N ASN A 213 22.31 5.33 4.10
CA ASN A 213 22.67 4.12 4.82
C ASN A 213 21.75 3.95 6.03
N PRO A 214 21.13 2.78 6.21
CA PRO A 214 20.28 2.55 7.35
C PRO A 214 21.12 2.51 8.61
N THR A 215 20.55 2.99 9.71
CA THR A 215 21.32 3.18 10.93
C THR A 215 21.15 1.97 11.82
N ALA A 216 22.19 1.17 12.08
CA ALA A 216 22.09 -0.01 12.94
C ALA A 216 21.32 0.25 14.27
N PRO A 217 20.66 -0.76 14.88
CA PRO A 217 19.95 -0.59 16.15
C PRO A 217 20.79 0.12 17.21
N LYS A 218 20.21 1.08 17.93
CA LYS A 218 20.95 1.91 18.90
C LYS A 218 21.71 1.08 19.92
N GLN A 219 21.16 -0.08 20.29
CA GLN A 219 21.71 -1.01 21.26
C GLN A 219 22.86 -1.88 20.70
N LEU A 220 23.05 -1.89 19.38
CA LEU A 220 24.10 -2.61 18.66
C LEU A 220 25.20 -1.69 18.10
N ARG A 221 25.14 -0.39 18.43
CA ARG A 221 26.19 0.59 18.12
C ARG A 221 27.25 0.66 19.21
#